data_AF-A0A6A4X318-F1
#
_entry.id   AF-A0A6A4X318-F1
#
_cell.length_a   1.000
_cell.length_b   1.000
_cell.length_c   1.000
_cell.angle_alpha   90.00
_cell.angle_beta   90.00
_cell.angle_gamma   90.00
#
_symmetry.space_group_name_H-M   'P 1'
#
loop_
_entity.id
_entity.type
_entity.pdbx_description
1 polymer ?
#
loop_
_entity_poly.entity_id
_entity_poly.type
_entity_poly.pdbx_seq_one_letter_code
_entity_poly.pdbx_strand_id
1 'polypeptide(L)'
;MDELMISERKFISDNLLTSNGEESVCLSRSGGYYADLADDCSSYTLCAPGGRQFDFSCPPGTRFHQQFLVCDHEFRVDCAESPRYYALNELIGREEQGAGQ
;
A
#
# COMPACT_ATOMS: atom_id res chain seq x y z
N MET A 1 13.86 -27.16 34.39
CA MET A 1 13.72 -26.76 32.99
C MET A 1 12.45 -25.95 32.89
N ASP A 2 12.46 -24.85 33.63
CA ASP A 2 11.40 -23.87 33.74
C ASP A 2 12.08 -22.55 34.08
N GLU A 3 11.54 -21.50 33.45
CA GLU A 3 11.68 -20.07 33.75
C GLU A 3 13.07 -19.41 33.62
N LEU A 4 13.19 -18.43 32.72
CA LEU A 4 13.14 -17.03 33.14
C LEU A 4 13.19 -16.08 31.92
N MET A 5 12.09 -15.36 31.76
CA MET A 5 11.91 -14.20 30.91
C MET A 5 12.78 -13.01 31.38
N ILE A 6 13.35 -12.31 30.39
CA ILE A 6 13.57 -10.85 30.32
C ILE A 6 14.77 -10.21 31.08
N SER A 7 15.40 -9.28 30.35
CA SER A 7 16.31 -8.20 30.76
C SER A 7 17.81 -8.57 30.80
N GLU A 8 18.74 -7.89 30.12
CA GLU A 8 18.84 -6.45 29.92
C GLU A 8 19.46 -6.06 28.56
N ARG A 9 18.99 -4.91 28.10
CA ARG A 9 19.35 -4.20 26.88
C ARG A 9 20.85 -3.88 26.83
N LYS A 10 21.43 -4.05 25.65
CA LYS A 10 22.51 -3.20 25.13
C LYS A 10 22.00 -2.57 23.82
N PHE A 11 21.09 -1.61 23.89
CA PHE A 11 21.33 -0.16 23.84
C PHE A 11 22.17 0.29 22.61
N ILE A 12 21.49 0.91 21.64
CA ILE A 12 21.95 1.99 20.72
C ILE A 12 22.92 1.62 19.59
N SER A 13 22.38 1.48 18.36
CA SER A 13 22.85 2.25 17.19
C SER A 13 21.96 2.11 15.96
N ASP A 14 21.20 1.03 15.79
CA ASP A 14 20.40 0.85 14.57
C ASP A 14 18.90 0.73 14.89
N ASN A 15 18.25 1.88 14.98
CA ASN A 15 16.79 1.98 14.99
C ASN A 15 16.22 1.66 13.59
N LEU A 16 16.32 0.39 13.18
CA LEU A 16 15.79 -0.13 11.92
C LEU A 16 15.11 -1.50 12.12
N LEU A 17 14.22 -1.62 13.10
CA LEU A 17 13.35 -2.79 13.23
C LEU A 17 11.98 -2.34 13.75
N THR A 18 11.09 -1.97 12.85
CA THR A 18 9.65 -2.16 13.09
C THR A 18 9.38 -3.65 13.22
N SER A 19 8.60 -4.03 14.22
CA SER A 19 8.72 -5.27 14.99
C SER A 19 8.19 -6.57 14.37
N ASN A 20 8.12 -6.69 13.05
CA ASN A 20 7.91 -7.96 12.32
C ASN A 20 8.35 -7.68 10.88
N GLY A 21 9.08 -8.58 10.24
CA GLY A 21 9.70 -8.38 8.91
C GLY A 21 8.72 -8.25 7.75
N GLU A 22 7.87 -7.21 7.77
CA GLU A 22 7.07 -6.76 6.65
C GLU A 22 7.73 -5.48 6.13
N GLU A 23 8.42 -5.60 5.01
CA GLU A 23 8.87 -4.46 4.24
C GLU A 23 7.64 -3.64 3.84
N SER A 24 7.54 -2.41 4.36
CA SER A 24 6.41 -1.54 4.05
C SER A 24 6.31 -1.33 2.54
N VAL A 25 5.13 -1.58 1.98
CA VAL A 25 4.83 -1.38 0.54
C VAL A 25 5.22 0.02 0.07
N CYS A 26 5.28 0.99 0.98
CA CYS A 26 5.52 2.39 0.70
C CYS A 26 6.98 2.83 0.81
N LEU A 27 7.91 1.98 1.30
CA LEU A 27 9.32 2.38 1.45
C LEU A 27 10.04 2.58 0.11
N SER A 28 9.65 1.81 -0.91
CA SER A 28 10.28 1.80 -2.24
C SER A 28 9.33 2.20 -3.37
N ARG A 29 8.23 2.86 -3.03
CA ARG A 29 7.17 3.24 -3.98
C ARG A 29 6.81 4.72 -3.86
N SER A 30 6.25 5.27 -4.92
CA SER A 30 5.72 6.64 -4.91
C SER A 30 4.45 6.75 -4.08
N GLY A 31 4.07 8.00 -3.77
CA GLY A 31 2.79 8.26 -3.13
C GLY A 31 1.65 7.86 -4.04
N GLY A 32 0.62 7.21 -3.50
CA GLY A 32 -0.53 6.75 -4.27
C GLY A 32 -1.15 5.48 -3.71
N TYR A 33 -1.97 4.81 -4.52
CA TYR A 33 -2.75 3.67 -4.10
C TYR A 33 -2.17 2.38 -4.70
N TYR A 34 -2.11 1.31 -3.91
CA TYR A 34 -1.55 0.03 -4.32
C TYR A 34 -2.53 -1.09 -3.98
N ALA A 35 -2.94 -1.84 -4.99
CA ALA A 35 -3.74 -3.04 -4.85
C ALA A 35 -3.02 -4.09 -3.98
N ASP A 36 -3.74 -4.70 -3.04
CA ASP A 36 -3.24 -5.88 -2.34
C ASP A 36 -3.52 -7.14 -3.18
N LEU A 37 -2.50 -7.65 -3.85
CA LEU A 37 -2.60 -8.88 -4.64
C LEU A 37 -2.75 -10.14 -3.77
N ALA A 38 -2.31 -10.11 -2.51
CA ALA A 38 -2.44 -11.26 -1.61
C ALA A 38 -3.89 -11.48 -1.17
N ASP A 39 -4.68 -10.40 -1.14
CA ASP A 39 -6.10 -10.39 -0.80
C ASP A 39 -7.00 -10.23 -2.04
N ASP A 40 -6.48 -10.59 -3.23
CA ASP A 40 -7.20 -10.53 -4.51
C ASP A 40 -7.83 -9.14 -4.77
N CYS A 41 -7.12 -8.08 -4.39
CA CYS A 41 -7.56 -6.69 -4.49
C CYS A 41 -8.82 -6.37 -3.66
N SER A 42 -9.21 -7.21 -2.70
CA SER A 42 -10.30 -6.91 -1.75
C SER A 42 -9.91 -5.78 -0.78
N SER A 43 -8.62 -5.49 -0.69
CA SER A 43 -8.03 -4.36 0.03
C SER A 43 -6.97 -3.65 -0.82
N TYR A 44 -6.60 -2.45 -0.37
CA TYR A 44 -5.56 -1.62 -0.99
C TYR A 44 -4.85 -0.77 0.06
N THR A 45 -3.60 -0.41 -0.23
CA THR A 45 -2.76 0.45 0.61
C THR A 45 -2.60 1.83 -0.02
N LEU A 46 -2.82 2.89 0.75
CA LEU A 46 -2.43 4.26 0.41
C LEU A 46 -1.03 4.55 0.96
N CYS A 47 -0.10 4.84 0.08
CA CYS A 47 1.21 5.37 0.42
C CYS A 47 1.19 6.90 0.46
N ALA A 48 1.53 7.44 1.62
CA ALA A 48 1.64 8.87 1.88
C ALA A 48 3.12 9.28 2.06
N PRO A 49 3.44 10.59 1.96
CA PRO A 49 4.80 11.08 2.11
C PRO A 49 5.49 10.59 3.39
N GLY A 50 6.78 10.30 3.27
CA GLY A 50 7.60 9.79 4.37
C GLY A 50 7.40 8.30 4.67
N GLY A 51 6.90 7.51 3.70
CA GLY A 51 6.74 6.05 3.83
C GLY A 51 5.56 5.63 4.72
N ARG A 52 4.66 6.56 5.03
CA ARG A 52 3.44 6.27 5.81
C ARG A 52 2.48 5.44 4.95
N GLN A 53 1.89 4.42 5.55
CA GLN A 53 0.92 3.55 4.89
C GLN A 53 -0.43 3.58 5.61
N PHE A 54 -1.51 3.40 4.85
CA PHE A 54 -2.87 3.24 5.36
C PHE A 54 -3.58 2.17 4.53
N ASP A 55 -4.12 1.16 5.20
CA ASP A 55 -4.79 0.05 4.54
C ASP A 55 -6.31 0.24 4.59
N PHE A 56 -6.96 -0.09 3.47
CA PHE A 56 -8.40 0.08 3.28
C PHE A 56 -8.98 -1.19 2.66
N SER A 57 -10.17 -1.58 3.10
CA SER A 57 -10.94 -2.66 2.49
C SER A 57 -12.00 -2.09 1.54
N CYS A 58 -12.15 -2.72 0.38
CA CYS A 58 -13.28 -2.48 -0.49
C CYS A 58 -14.56 -3.09 0.11
N PRO A 59 -15.75 -2.54 -0.18
CA PRO A 59 -17.01 -3.17 0.20
C PRO A 59 -17.17 -4.58 -0.41
N PRO A 60 -18.00 -5.46 0.19
CA PRO A 60 -18.26 -6.80 -0.36
C PRO A 60 -18.74 -6.77 -1.82
N GLY A 61 -18.20 -7.66 -2.65
CA GLY A 61 -18.51 -7.75 -4.09
C GLY A 61 -17.76 -6.73 -4.97
N THR A 62 -16.79 -6.01 -4.40
CA THR A 62 -15.93 -5.07 -5.13
C THR A 62 -14.46 -5.35 -4.87
N ARG A 63 -13.61 -4.97 -5.83
CA ARG A 63 -12.15 -5.09 -5.78
C ARG A 63 -11.53 -3.76 -6.21
N PHE A 64 -10.35 -3.46 -5.71
CA PHE A 64 -9.63 -2.26 -6.08
C PHE A 64 -9.14 -2.34 -7.53
N HIS A 65 -9.66 -1.46 -8.38
CA HIS A 65 -9.30 -1.34 -9.78
C HIS A 65 -8.12 -0.38 -9.93
N GLN A 66 -6.89 -0.90 -9.89
CA GLN A 66 -5.65 -0.09 -9.87
C GLN A 66 -5.56 0.95 -11.00
N GLN A 67 -6.06 0.65 -12.20
CA GLN A 67 -6.08 1.60 -13.32
C GLN A 67 -6.95 2.84 -13.06
N PHE A 68 -8.07 2.68 -12.36
CA PHE A 68 -9.06 3.75 -12.12
C PHE A 68 -9.03 4.27 -10.67
N LEU A 69 -8.18 3.67 -9.82
CA LEU A 69 -7.98 4.06 -8.43
C LEU A 69 -9.28 4.08 -7.60
N VAL A 70 -10.16 3.11 -7.82
CA VAL A 70 -11.47 2.99 -7.17
C VAL A 70 -11.80 1.52 -6.88
N CYS A 71 -12.60 1.24 -5.86
CA CYS A 71 -13.23 -0.08 -5.73
C CYS A 71 -14.33 -0.23 -6.78
N ASP A 72 -14.18 -1.20 -7.68
CA ASP A 72 -15.14 -1.50 -8.73
C ASP A 72 -15.70 -2.93 -8.54
N HIS A 73 -16.82 -3.26 -9.17
CA HIS A 73 -17.38 -4.59 -9.17
C HIS A 73 -16.34 -5.63 -9.57
N GLU A 74 -16.25 -6.71 -8.78
CA GLU A 74 -15.20 -7.73 -8.90
C GLU A 74 -15.07 -8.33 -10.31
N PHE A 75 -16.16 -8.42 -11.08
CA PHE A 75 -16.17 -8.96 -12.44
C PHE A 75 -15.57 -8.00 -13.49
N ARG A 76 -15.29 -6.74 -13.13
CA ARG A 76 -14.63 -5.74 -14.00
C ARG A 76 -13.15 -5.58 -13.70
N VAL A 77 -12.66 -6.20 -12.62
CA VAL A 77 -11.30 -6.01 -12.13
C VAL A 77 -10.47 -7.26 -12.40
N ASP A 78 -9.45 -7.11 -13.25
CA ASP A 78 -8.37 -8.10 -13.32
C ASP A 78 -7.30 -7.71 -12.30
N CYS A 79 -7.37 -8.31 -11.10
CA CYS A 79 -6.49 -7.96 -9.99
C CYS A 79 -5.01 -8.20 -10.34
N ALA A 80 -4.70 -9.27 -11.09
CA ALA A 80 -3.33 -9.64 -11.44
C ALA A 80 -2.65 -8.60 -12.35
N GLU A 81 -3.43 -7.83 -13.13
CA GLU A 81 -2.90 -6.77 -13.99
C GLU A 81 -2.59 -5.47 -13.24
N SER A 82 -2.95 -5.36 -11.94
CA SER A 82 -2.73 -4.15 -11.14
C SER A 82 -1.31 -3.57 -11.22
N PRO A 83 -0.21 -4.37 -11.11
CA PRO A 83 1.14 -3.84 -11.16
C PRO A 83 1.46 -3.02 -12.43
N ARG A 84 0.79 -3.30 -13.55
CA ARG A 84 0.99 -2.57 -14.81
C ARG A 84 0.52 -1.12 -14.74
N TYR A 85 -0.34 -0.80 -13.78
CA TYR A 85 -0.94 0.51 -13.61
C TYR A 85 -0.38 1.28 -12.41
N TYR A 86 0.60 0.75 -11.67
CA TYR A 86 1.22 1.46 -10.53
C TYR A 86 1.84 2.80 -10.92
N ALA A 87 2.32 2.94 -12.16
CA ALA A 87 2.86 4.21 -12.67
C ALA A 87 1.82 5.34 -12.72
N LEU A 88 0.52 5.03 -12.72
CA LEU A 88 -0.55 6.04 -12.67
C LEU A 88 -0.59 6.79 -11.34
N ASN A 89 -0.02 6.24 -10.27
CA ASN A 89 0.10 6.94 -8.99
C ASN A 89 0.92 8.24 -9.12
N GLU A 90 1.88 8.29 -10.05
CA GLU A 90 2.66 9.49 -10.35
C GLU A 90 1.81 10.63 -10.90
N LEU A 91 0.62 10.34 -11.45
CA LEU A 91 -0.29 11.32 -12.04
C LEU A 91 -1.26 11.93 -11.04
N ILE A 92 -1.35 11.37 -9.83
CA ILE A 92 -2.25 11.86 -8.79
C ILE A 92 -1.82 13.28 -8.38
N GLY A 93 -2.76 14.22 -8.45
CA GLY A 93 -2.51 15.63 -8.11
C GLY A 93 -1.72 16.41 -9.16
N ARG A 94 -1.45 15.84 -10.34
CA ARG A 94 -0.99 16.64 -11.47
C ARG A 94 -2.14 17.49 -11.98
N GLU A 95 -1.96 18.80 -11.97
CA GLU A 95 -2.86 19.71 -12.67
C GLU A 95 -2.71 19.49 -14.18
N GLU A 96 -3.82 19.22 -14.87
CA GLU A 96 -3.83 19.30 -16.33
C GLU A 96 -3.61 20.77 -16.71
N GLN A 97 -2.42 21.10 -17.20
CA GLN A 97 -2.17 22.38 -17.84
C GLN A 97 -2.96 22.44 -19.16
N GLY A 98 -4.28 22.72 -19.12
CA GLY A 98 -5.04 22.86 -20.37
C GLY A 98 -6.57 22.81 -20.37
N ALA A 99 -7.29 22.75 -19.25
CA ALA A 99 -8.76 22.84 -19.27
C ALA A 99 -9.24 24.26 -18.95
N GLY A 100 -9.04 25.18 -19.90
CA GLY A 100 -9.51 26.57 -19.78
C GLY A 100 -8.99 27.46 -20.90
N GLN A 101 -9.48 27.23 -22.12
CA GLN A 101 -9.55 28.27 -23.16
C GLN A 101 -10.90 28.98 -23.04
#